data_AF-A0A8J7NRI1-F1
#
_entry.id   AF-A0A8J7NRI1-F1
#
_cell.length_a   1.000
_cell.length_b   1.000
_cell.length_c   1.000
_cell.angle_alpha   90.00
_cell.angle_beta   90.00
_cell.angle_gamma   90.00
#
_symmetry.space_group_name_H-M   'P 1'
#
loop_
_entity.id
_entity.type
_entity.pdbx_description
1 polymer ?
#
loop_
_entity_poly.entity_id
_entity_poly.type
_entity_poly.pdbx_seq_one_letter_code
_entity_poly.pdbx_strand_id
1 'polypeptide(L)'
;MRKTNQRTITVCTYNPYIPTERVTAYLGRYVTVVGKPTEIRDEGVWYGKRQYRVLLKEDPEGVDGFQHPPARFNIGADRGYLYYPRMMNFCSKCRQSGHKANTCDIVRCHNCNEDGHLAKTCRAAKKCDG
;
A
#
# COMPACT_ATOMS: atom_id res chain seq x y z
N MET A 1 -13.94 18.76 -15.68
CA MET A 1 -14.43 17.40 -15.36
C MET A 1 -14.23 17.17 -13.87
N ARG A 2 -15.27 16.86 -13.08
CA ARG A 2 -15.10 16.50 -11.66
C ARG A 2 -14.29 15.21 -11.58
N LYS A 3 -13.08 15.25 -11.01
CA LYS A 3 -12.33 14.02 -10.70
C LYS A 3 -13.08 13.31 -9.57
N THR A 4 -13.69 12.18 -9.86
CA THR A 4 -14.33 11.36 -8.82
C THR A 4 -13.25 10.86 -7.87
N ASN A 5 -13.42 11.05 -6.56
CA ASN A 5 -12.51 10.55 -5.51
C ASN A 5 -12.79 9.08 -5.13
N GLN A 6 -13.88 8.50 -5.64
CA GLN A 6 -14.23 7.09 -5.44
C GLN A 6 -13.33 6.15 -6.24
N ARG A 7 -12.81 5.11 -5.58
CA ARG A 7 -11.99 4.05 -6.18
C ARG A 7 -12.40 2.68 -5.66
N THR A 8 -12.15 1.66 -6.48
CA THR A 8 -12.21 0.25 -6.07
C THR A 8 -10.79 -0.28 -5.99
N ILE A 9 -10.31 -0.50 -4.77
CA ILE A 9 -8.96 -0.97 -4.48
C ILE A 9 -8.99 -2.47 -4.26
N THR A 10 -8.14 -3.19 -4.99
CA THR A 10 -7.87 -4.61 -4.71
C THR A 10 -6.62 -4.69 -3.85
N VAL A 11 -6.74 -5.35 -2.70
CA VAL A 11 -5.65 -5.62 -1.76
C VAL A 11 -5.33 -7.11 -1.81
N CYS A 12 -4.06 -7.43 -1.93
CA CYS A 12 -3.52 -8.78 -1.83
C CYS A 12 -2.54 -8.83 -0.66
N THR A 13 -2.83 -9.66 0.33
CA THR A 13 -1.92 -9.91 1.46
C THR A 13 -1.18 -11.23 1.25
N TYR A 14 0.12 -11.29 1.56
CA TYR A 14 0.86 -12.55 1.46
C TYR A 14 0.49 -13.53 2.58
N ASN A 15 0.16 -12.99 3.75
CA ASN A 15 -0.50 -13.76 4.80
C ASN A 15 -2.02 -13.61 4.63
N PRO A 16 -2.76 -14.68 4.26
CA PRO A 16 -4.20 -14.59 4.09
C PRO A 16 -4.92 -14.38 5.43
N TYR A 17 -4.35 -14.82 6.56
CA TYR A 17 -4.99 -14.78 7.87
C TYR A 17 -5.00 -13.40 8.54
N ILE A 18 -4.45 -12.36 7.90
CA ILE A 18 -4.49 -11.00 8.44
C ILE A 18 -5.95 -10.58 8.60
N PRO A 19 -6.42 -10.17 9.79
CA PRO A 19 -7.80 -9.75 9.98
C PRO A 19 -8.17 -8.56 9.09
N THR A 20 -9.40 -8.56 8.58
CA THR A 20 -9.92 -7.51 7.68
C THR A 20 -9.87 -6.14 8.35
N GLU A 21 -10.04 -6.08 9.66
CA GLU A 21 -9.98 -4.87 10.49
C GLU A 21 -8.59 -4.23 10.42
N ARG A 22 -7.51 -5.03 10.43
CA ARG A 22 -6.14 -4.50 10.34
C ARG A 22 -5.87 -3.89 8.98
N VAL A 23 -6.33 -4.53 7.90
CA VAL A 23 -6.21 -3.99 6.54
C VAL A 23 -7.04 -2.71 6.40
N THR A 24 -8.26 -2.70 6.94
CA THR A 24 -9.15 -1.54 6.93
C THR A 24 -8.54 -0.37 7.69
N ALA A 25 -7.99 -0.60 8.89
CA ALA A 25 -7.31 0.42 9.68
C ALA A 25 -6.07 0.98 8.97
N TYR A 26 -5.32 0.13 8.26
CA TYR A 26 -4.21 0.58 7.44
C TYR A 26 -4.66 1.49 6.29
N LEU A 27 -5.67 1.06 5.52
CA LEU A 27 -6.24 1.84 4.42
C LEU A 27 -6.82 3.17 4.92
N GLY A 28 -7.45 3.17 6.10
CA GLY A 28 -8.04 4.33 6.77
C GLY A 28 -7.12 5.54 6.94
N ARG A 29 -5.79 5.32 6.88
CA ARG A 29 -4.79 6.39 6.89
C ARG A 29 -4.87 7.27 5.65
N TYR A 30 -5.14 6.68 4.49
CA TYR A 30 -5.11 7.33 3.17
C TYR A 30 -6.50 7.54 2.57
N VAL A 31 -7.46 6.67 2.90
CA VAL A 31 -8.77 6.62 2.25
C VAL A 31 -9.88 6.39 3.28
N THR A 32 -11.11 6.73 2.92
CA THR A 32 -12.31 6.37 3.67
C THR A 32 -12.91 5.12 3.04
N VAL A 33 -12.97 4.01 3.78
CA VAL A 33 -13.59 2.77 3.29
C VAL A 33 -15.12 2.90 3.32
N VAL A 34 -15.76 2.55 2.20
CA VAL A 34 -17.21 2.64 2.00
C VAL A 34 -17.79 1.22 1.98
N GLY A 35 -18.54 0.89 3.02
CA GLY A 35 -19.17 -0.43 3.15
C GLY A 35 -18.19 -1.53 3.55
N LYS A 36 -18.66 -2.78 3.46
CA LYS A 36 -17.86 -3.97 3.79
C LYS A 36 -16.99 -4.37 2.60
N PRO A 37 -15.74 -4.80 2.84
CA PRO A 37 -14.90 -5.34 1.78
C PRO A 37 -15.43 -6.69 1.29
N THR A 38 -15.20 -6.97 0.01
CA THR A 38 -15.56 -8.24 -0.62
C THR A 38 -14.32 -9.12 -0.71
N GLU A 39 -14.43 -10.38 -0.31
CA GLU A 39 -13.38 -11.37 -0.52
C GLU A 39 -13.42 -11.86 -1.96
N ILE A 40 -12.29 -11.75 -2.67
CA ILE A 40 -12.19 -12.28 -4.03
C ILE A 40 -11.71 -13.72 -3.92
N ARG A 41 -12.54 -14.64 -4.41
CA ARG A 41 -12.22 -16.07 -4.52
C ARG A 41 -11.96 -16.38 -5.99
N ASP A 42 -10.85 -17.04 -6.25
CA ASP A 42 -10.47 -17.53 -7.57
C ASP A 42 -10.66 -19.04 -7.56
N GLU A 43 -11.53 -19.57 -8.42
CA GLU A 43 -11.91 -21.00 -8.43
C GLU A 43 -12.32 -21.57 -7.06
N GLY A 44 -12.97 -20.76 -6.22
CA GLY A 44 -13.40 -21.14 -4.88
C GLY A 44 -12.32 -21.05 -3.80
N VAL A 45 -11.05 -20.82 -4.17
CA VAL A 45 -9.93 -20.66 -3.24
C VAL A 45 -9.70 -19.18 -2.89
N TRP A 46 -9.45 -18.89 -1.62
CA TRP A 46 -9.17 -17.55 -1.13
C TRP A 46 -7.70 -17.39 -0.73
N TYR A 47 -7.03 -16.42 -1.34
CA TYR A 47 -5.58 -16.19 -1.18
C TYR A 47 -5.26 -14.86 -0.46
N GLY A 48 -6.14 -14.38 0.44
CA GLY A 48 -5.93 -13.07 1.08
C GLY A 48 -6.23 -11.88 0.16
N LYS A 49 -6.97 -12.11 -0.93
CA LYS A 49 -7.39 -11.06 -1.86
C LYS A 49 -8.73 -10.47 -1.42
N ARG A 50 -8.76 -9.15 -1.26
CA ARG A 50 -9.92 -8.39 -0.79
C ARG A 50 -10.13 -7.16 -1.65
N GLN A 51 -11.38 -6.81 -1.92
CA GLN A 51 -11.75 -5.63 -2.66
C GLN A 51 -12.43 -4.62 -1.75
N TYR A 52 -11.98 -3.37 -1.81
CA TYR A 52 -12.46 -2.26 -1.01
C TYR A 52 -13.02 -1.18 -1.93
N ARG A 53 -14.24 -0.75 -1.68
CA ARG A 53 -14.74 0.53 -2.22
C ARG A 53 -14.30 1.63 -1.27
N VAL A 54 -13.67 2.67 -1.80
CA VAL A 54 -13.08 3.73 -0.97
C VAL A 54 -13.29 5.10 -1.59
N LEU A 55 -13.27 6.13 -0.75
CA LEU A 55 -13.11 7.52 -1.15
C LEU A 55 -11.69 7.95 -0.80
N LEU A 56 -10.93 8.43 -1.78
CA LEU A 56 -9.63 9.01 -1.52
C LEU A 56 -9.79 10.31 -0.73
N LYS A 57 -8.91 10.54 0.24
CA LYS A 57 -8.83 11.83 0.95
C LYS A 57 -8.21 12.88 0.03
N GLU A 58 -8.54 14.14 0.25
CA GLU A 58 -7.93 15.26 -0.49
C GLU A 58 -6.49 15.48 -0.02
N ASP A 59 -5.61 15.77 -0.96
CA ASP A 59 -4.20 16.08 -0.73
C ASP A 59 -3.76 17.14 -1.76
N PRO A 60 -3.63 18.42 -1.36
CA PRO A 60 -3.22 19.50 -2.26
C PRO A 60 -1.85 19.26 -2.92
N GLU A 61 -0.96 18.55 -2.23
CA GLU A 61 0.38 18.19 -2.72
C GLU A 61 0.35 16.88 -3.54
N GLY A 62 -0.78 16.16 -3.52
CA GLY A 62 -0.99 14.93 -4.25
C GLY A 62 -1.07 15.19 -5.75
N VAL A 63 -0.48 14.29 -6.55
CA VAL A 63 -0.34 14.45 -8.01
C VAL A 63 -1.66 14.77 -8.72
N ASP A 64 -2.78 14.23 -8.24
CA ASP A 64 -4.11 14.48 -8.79
C ASP A 64 -5.05 15.23 -7.84
N GLY A 65 -4.55 15.73 -6.70
CA GLY A 65 -5.30 16.37 -5.63
C GLY A 65 -5.79 15.40 -4.55
N PHE A 66 -5.38 14.12 -4.60
CA PHE A 66 -5.82 13.10 -3.66
C PHE A 66 -4.67 12.32 -3.02
N GLN A 67 -4.90 11.90 -1.78
CA GLN A 67 -4.01 11.01 -1.06
C GLN A 67 -4.17 9.58 -1.58
N HIS A 68 -3.10 9.02 -2.13
CA HIS A 68 -3.09 7.65 -2.61
C HIS A 68 -2.35 6.72 -1.65
N PRO A 69 -2.93 5.55 -1.30
CA PRO A 69 -2.21 4.56 -0.51
C PRO A 69 -1.07 3.95 -1.35
N PRO A 70 0.06 3.59 -0.72
CA PRO A 70 1.20 3.03 -1.44
C PRO A 70 0.86 1.66 -2.02
N ALA A 71 1.36 1.39 -3.24
CA ALA A 71 1.17 0.10 -3.94
C ALA A 71 1.63 -1.11 -3.14
N ARG A 72 2.68 -0.96 -2.34
CA ARG A 72 3.22 -2.01 -1.48
C ARG A 72 3.22 -1.49 -0.06
N PHE A 73 2.77 -2.32 0.88
CA PHE A 73 2.63 -1.93 2.26
C PHE A 73 2.98 -3.06 3.23
N ASN A 74 3.13 -2.66 4.49
CA ASN A 74 3.42 -3.55 5.60
C ASN A 74 2.37 -3.29 6.70
N ILE A 75 1.80 -4.36 7.25
CA ILE A 75 0.94 -4.33 8.44
C ILE A 75 1.65 -5.13 9.53
N GLY A 76 2.48 -4.45 10.33
CA GLY A 76 3.39 -5.15 11.25
C GLY A 76 4.46 -5.92 10.46
N ALA A 77 4.58 -7.23 10.74
CA ALA A 77 5.46 -8.13 9.99
C ALA A 77 4.87 -8.53 8.62
N ASP A 78 3.54 -8.44 8.48
CA ASP A 78 2.87 -8.90 7.29
C ASP A 78 3.06 -7.95 6.11
N ARG A 79 3.28 -8.52 4.93
CA ARG A 79 3.51 -7.80 3.68
C ARG A 79 2.29 -7.95 2.76
N GLY A 80 1.99 -6.89 2.02
CA GLY A 80 0.92 -6.89 1.05
C GLY A 80 1.13 -5.85 -0.04
N TYR A 81 0.32 -5.95 -1.08
CA TYR A 81 0.26 -4.98 -2.15
C TYR A 81 -1.19 -4.68 -2.51
N LEU A 82 -1.41 -3.53 -3.14
CA LEU A 82 -2.71 -3.11 -3.61
C LEU A 82 -2.61 -2.50 -4.99
N TYR A 83 -3.71 -2.54 -5.73
CA TYR A 83 -3.81 -1.94 -7.05
C TYR A 83 -5.24 -1.49 -7.35
N TYR A 84 -5.38 -0.48 -8.19
CA TYR A 84 -6.66 0.03 -8.70
C TYR A 84 -6.45 0.72 -10.06
N PRO A 85 -7.53 0.93 -10.85
CA PRO A 85 -7.42 1.61 -12.14
C PRO A 85 -6.84 3.01 -12.00
N ARG A 86 -5.93 3.37 -12.91
CA ARG A 86 -5.19 4.65 -12.90
C ARG A 86 -4.33 4.86 -11.65
N MET A 87 -3.99 3.79 -10.94
CA MET A 87 -2.96 3.87 -9.92
C MET A 87 -1.64 4.32 -10.56
N MET A 88 -1.07 5.38 -10.02
CA MET A 88 0.17 5.94 -10.55
C MET A 88 1.35 4.99 -10.25
N ASN A 89 2.41 5.08 -11.04
CA ASN A 89 3.64 4.38 -10.74
C ASN A 89 4.21 4.88 -9.42
N PHE A 90 4.38 3.96 -8.47
CA PHE A 90 5.05 4.22 -7.20
C PHE A 90 6.52 3.88 -7.31
N CYS A 91 7.35 4.69 -6.66
CA CYS A 91 8.76 4.41 -6.51
C CYS A 91 8.96 3.15 -5.68
N SER A 92 9.70 2.16 -6.19
CA SER A 92 9.97 0.91 -5.47
C SER A 92 10.91 1.07 -4.27
N LYS A 93 11.61 2.21 -4.15
CA LYS A 93 12.48 2.54 -3.00
C LYS A 93 11.70 3.20 -1.86
N CYS A 94 11.06 4.33 -2.11
CA CYS A 94 10.40 5.12 -1.05
C CYS A 94 8.89 4.86 -0.93
N ARG A 95 8.28 4.17 -1.90
CA ARG A 95 6.82 3.89 -1.98
C ARG A 95 5.94 5.13 -2.14
N GLN A 96 6.50 6.26 -2.58
CA GLN A 96 5.73 7.46 -2.96
C GLN A 96 5.43 7.48 -4.46
N SER A 97 4.36 8.17 -4.86
CA SER A 97 4.00 8.43 -6.25
C SER A 97 4.82 9.60 -6.84
N GLY A 98 4.82 9.73 -8.16
CA GLY A 98 5.40 10.89 -8.85
C GLY A 98 6.84 10.71 -9.35
N HIS A 99 7.55 9.64 -8.97
CA HIS A 99 8.91 9.38 -9.45
C HIS A 99 9.25 7.88 -9.51
N LYS A 100 10.32 7.53 -10.26
CA LYS A 100 10.82 6.14 -10.36
C LYS A 100 11.97 5.93 -9.37
N ALA A 101 12.27 4.66 -9.06
CA ALA A 101 13.39 4.32 -8.18
C ALA A 101 14.77 4.84 -8.64
N ASN A 102 14.94 5.08 -9.94
CA ASN A 102 16.16 5.64 -10.49
C ASN A 102 16.30 7.16 -10.25
N THR A 103 15.19 7.85 -9.98
CA THR A 103 15.12 9.29 -9.73
C THR A 103 14.65 9.57 -8.29
N CYS A 104 14.93 8.64 -7.38
CA CYS A 104 14.52 8.72 -5.99
C CYS A 104 15.73 9.10 -5.15
N ASP A 105 15.69 10.28 -4.54
CA ASP A 105 16.74 10.79 -3.66
C ASP A 105 16.64 10.22 -2.23
N ILE A 106 15.53 9.56 -1.91
CA ILE A 106 15.31 8.95 -0.60
C ILE A 106 16.05 7.62 -0.52
N VAL A 107 17.05 7.59 0.36
CA VAL A 107 17.71 6.34 0.78
C VAL A 107 16.87 5.69 1.87
N ARG A 108 16.17 4.61 1.52
CA ARG A 108 15.34 3.85 2.47
C ARG A 108 15.92 2.47 2.74
N CYS A 109 15.94 2.10 4.01
CA CYS A 109 16.46 0.83 4.47
C CYS A 109 15.44 -0.29 4.22
N HIS A 110 15.80 -1.28 3.41
CA HIS A 110 14.94 -2.43 3.15
C HIS A 110 14.84 -3.42 4.33
N ASN A 111 15.68 -3.29 5.37
CA ASN A 111 15.62 -4.13 6.57
C ASN A 111 14.64 -3.58 7.62
N CYS A 112 14.79 -2.30 8.01
CA CYS A 112 13.96 -1.69 9.04
C CYS A 112 12.86 -0.75 8.51
N ASN A 113 12.82 -0.49 7.20
CA ASN A 113 11.91 0.47 6.56
C ASN A 113 12.10 1.94 6.97
N GLU A 114 13.19 2.32 7.64
CA GLU A 114 13.49 3.73 7.95
C GLU A 114 14.28 4.42 6.82
N ASP A 115 14.15 5.73 6.71
CA ASP A 115 14.97 6.55 5.80
C ASP A 115 16.36 6.89 6.37
N GLY A 116 17.23 7.41 5.50
CA GLY A 116 18.58 7.88 5.85
C GLY A 116 19.68 6.81 5.74
N HIS A 117 19.36 5.54 5.50
CA HIS A 117 20.40 4.48 5.41
C HIS A 117 19.99 3.27 4.55
N LEU A 118 20.96 2.45 4.16
CA LEU A 118 20.76 1.22 3.40
C LEU A 118 20.67 0.01 4.32
N ALA A 119 20.08 -1.10 3.85
CA ALA A 119 20.06 -2.35 4.60
C ALA A 119 21.46 -2.86 4.99
N LYS A 120 22.50 -2.51 4.21
CA LYS A 120 23.90 -2.81 4.51
C LYS A 120 24.45 -2.07 5.74
N THR A 121 23.94 -0.88 6.03
CA THR A 121 24.36 -0.02 7.15
C THR A 121 23.31 0.03 8.26
N CYS A 122 22.30 -0.83 8.18
CA CYS A 122 21.24 -0.92 9.17
C CYS A 122 21.75 -1.52 10.47
N ARG A 123 21.52 -0.82 11.59
CA ARG A 123 21.83 -1.31 12.94
C ARG A 123 20.74 -2.21 13.53
N ALA A 124 19.58 -2.29 12.89
CA ALA A 124 18.53 -3.21 13.32
C ALA A 124 18.91 -4.64 12.96
N ALA A 125 18.54 -5.60 13.81
CA ALA A 125 18.71 -7.02 13.51
C ALA A 125 18.08 -7.34 12.14
N LYS A 126 18.79 -8.12 11.31
CA LYS A 126 18.24 -8.56 10.01
C LYS A 126 17.00 -9.40 10.28
N LYS A 127 15.84 -8.95 9.82
CA LYS A 127 14.65 -9.79 9.81
C LYS A 127 14.79 -10.77 8.65
N CYS A 128 15.29 -11.96 8.95
CA CYS A 128 15.23 -13.09 8.03
C CYS A 128 13.80 -13.63 8.08
N ASP A 129 12.96 -13.27 7.09
CA ASP A 129 11.74 -14.03 6.78
C ASP A 129 12.22 -15.39 6.22
N GLY A 130 12.17 -16.43 7.05
CA GLY A 130 12.34 -17.83 6.64
C GLY A 130 11.02 -18.41 6.18
#